data_AF-A0A3C0ZQN6-F1
#
_entry.id   AF-A0A3C0ZQN6-F1
#
_cell.length_a   1.000
_cell.length_b   1.000
_cell.length_c   1.000
_cell.angle_alpha   90.00
_cell.angle_beta   90.00
_cell.angle_gamma   90.00
#
_symmetry.space_group_name_H-M   'P 1'
#
loop_
_entity.id
_entity.type
_entity.pdbx_description
1 polymer ?
#
loop_
_entity_poly.entity_id
_entity_poly.type
_entity_poly.pdbx_seq_one_letter_code
_entity_poly.pdbx_strand_id
1 'polypeptide(L)'
;MNTVCSLTFPGVKESLELCIPAAGRHLIYPASLAAAVGSLLGMTAAEIREGIGAFAGQRMPCEKYGEILIFDDTYNASPESMKSSLEVLSCVPMP
;
A
#
# COMPACT_ATOMS: atom_id res chain seq x y z
N MET A 1 -3.95 3.66 -7.98
CA MET A 1 -4.52 2.42 -7.41
C MET A 1 -4.16 2.38 -5.94
N ASN A 2 -5.10 2.01 -5.08
CA ASN A 2 -4.91 2.03 -3.63
C ASN A 2 -5.01 0.61 -3.07
N THR A 3 -4.18 0.29 -2.09
CA THR A 3 -4.32 -0.92 -1.28
C THR A 3 -5.10 -0.56 -0.03
N VAL A 4 -6.28 -1.16 0.13
CA VAL A 4 -7.15 -0.93 1.30
C VAL A 4 -7.09 -2.17 2.19
N CYS A 5 -6.95 -1.96 3.49
CA CYS A 5 -6.99 -3.04 4.47
C CYS A 5 -7.60 -2.59 5.80
N SER A 6 -8.12 -3.56 6.54
CA SER A 6 -8.66 -3.38 7.89
C SER A 6 -7.73 -4.08 8.88
N LEU A 7 -7.22 -3.35 9.88
CA LEU A 7 -6.34 -3.88 10.91
C LEU A 7 -7.08 -4.06 12.24
N THR A 8 -6.87 -5.20 12.88
CA THR A 8 -7.37 -5.47 14.23
C THR A 8 -6.20 -5.67 15.19
N PHE A 9 -6.23 -4.98 16.32
CA PHE A 9 -5.22 -5.14 17.37
C PHE A 9 -5.75 -6.05 18.49
N PRO A 10 -4.93 -6.94 19.07
CA PRO A 10 -5.34 -7.72 20.23
C PRO A 10 -5.84 -6.81 21.37
N GLY A 11 -7.04 -7.08 21.87
CA GLY A 11 -7.65 -6.31 22.97
C GLY A 11 -8.36 -5.02 22.54
N VAL A 12 -8.33 -4.64 21.26
CA VAL A 12 -9.08 -3.49 20.72
C VAL A 12 -10.30 -4.01 19.97
N LYS A 13 -11.49 -3.46 20.29
CA LYS A 13 -12.75 -3.85 19.65
C LYS A 13 -12.96 -3.25 18.26
N GLU A 14 -12.40 -2.08 18.02
CA GLU A 14 -12.56 -1.35 16.76
C GLU A 14 -11.41 -1.66 15.78
N SER A 15 -11.74 -1.81 14.50
CA SER A 15 -10.77 -1.96 13.44
C SER A 15 -10.24 -0.61 12.95
N LEU A 16 -8.96 -0.59 12.57
CA LEU A 16 -8.33 0.53 11.90
C LEU A 16 -8.36 0.32 10.39
N GLU A 17 -9.27 1.00 9.70
CA GLU A 17 -9.28 1.06 8.24
C GLU A 17 -8.13 1.93 7.72
N LEU A 18 -7.36 1.38 6.79
CA LEU A 18 -6.21 2.02 6.15
C LEU A 18 -6.36 2.07 4.63
N CYS A 19 -5.93 3.19 4.05
CA CYS A 19 -5.84 3.37 2.61
C CYS A 19 -4.39 3.73 2.28
N ILE A 20 -3.68 2.80 1.64
CA ILE A 20 -2.31 3.00 1.19
C ILE A 20 -2.39 3.48 -0.27
N PRO A 21 -1.87 4.68 -0.60
CA PRO A 21 -1.92 5.24 -1.95
C PRO A 21 -0.90 4.60 -2.91
N ALA A 22 -0.79 3.26 -2.86
CA ALA A 22 0.05 2.45 -3.73
C ALA A 22 -0.54 1.05 -3.89
N ALA A 23 -0.24 0.41 -5.03
CA ALA A 23 -0.74 -0.92 -5.35
C ALA A 23 0.19 -2.00 -4.83
N GLY A 24 -0.38 -3.05 -4.24
CA GLY A 24 0.36 -4.26 -3.87
C GLY A 24 0.02 -4.76 -2.47
N ARG A 25 -0.41 -6.03 -2.38
CA ARG A 25 -0.71 -6.67 -1.09
C ARG A 25 0.49 -6.72 -0.14
N HIS A 26 1.69 -6.74 -0.69
CA HIS A 26 2.93 -6.71 0.10
C HIS A 26 3.06 -5.44 0.96
N LEU A 27 2.33 -4.36 0.66
CA LEU A 27 2.32 -3.12 1.45
C LEU A 27 1.48 -3.21 2.74
N ILE A 28 0.62 -4.24 2.87
CA ILE A 28 -0.22 -4.42 4.06
C ILE A 28 0.64 -4.68 5.31
N TYR A 29 1.71 -5.47 5.17
CA TYR A 29 2.63 -5.78 6.27
C TYR A 29 3.41 -4.55 6.80
N PRO A 30 4.11 -3.77 5.96
CA PRO A 30 4.78 -2.56 6.45
C PRO A 30 3.78 -1.52 6.98
N ALA A 31 2.60 -1.39 6.38
CA ALA A 31 1.57 -0.49 6.90
C ALA A 31 1.03 -0.93 8.27
N SER A 32 0.84 -2.23 8.50
CA SER A 32 0.40 -2.74 9.82
C SER A 32 1.45 -2.60 10.90
N LEU A 33 2.73 -2.79 10.56
CA LEU A 33 3.86 -2.48 11.44
C LEU A 33 3.90 -1.00 11.80
N ALA A 34 3.75 -0.10 10.81
CA ALA A 34 3.71 1.34 11.05
C ALA A 34 2.55 1.73 11.98
N ALA A 35 1.35 1.17 11.75
CA ALA A 35 0.19 1.41 12.60
C ALA A 35 0.39 0.89 14.03
N ALA A 36 1.00 -0.28 14.21
CA ALA A 36 1.32 -0.83 15.53
C ALA A 36 2.33 0.05 16.29
N VAL A 37 3.38 0.50 15.61
CA VAL A 37 4.39 1.39 16.19
C VAL A 37 3.78 2.75 16.54
N GLY A 38 2.98 3.34 15.65
CA GLY A 38 2.27 4.60 15.93
C GLY A 38 1.36 4.49 17.16
N SER A 39 0.62 3.38 17.26
CA SER A 39 -0.24 3.11 18.42
C SER A 39 0.59 2.99 19.72
N LEU A 40 1.74 2.31 19.68
CA LEU A 40 2.65 2.19 20.83
C LEU A 40 3.22 3.54 21.27
N LEU A 41 3.45 4.45 20.32
CA LEU A 41 3.91 5.82 20.57
C LEU A 41 2.79 6.77 20.99
N GLY A 42 1.55 6.29 21.14
CA GLY A 42 0.41 7.08 21.59
C GLY A 42 -0.28 7.89 20.49
N MET A 43 0.00 7.63 19.21
CA MET A 43 -0.73 8.26 18.11
C MET A 43 -2.18 7.78 18.09
N THR A 44 -3.07 8.70 17.74
CA THR A 44 -4.48 8.41 17.51
C THR A 44 -4.68 7.65 16.19
N ALA A 45 -5.81 6.95 16.08
CA ALA A 45 -6.21 6.31 14.82
C ALA A 45 -6.28 7.29 13.64
N ALA A 46 -6.63 8.56 13.88
CA ALA A 46 -6.68 9.58 12.85
C ALA A 46 -5.29 9.93 12.33
N GLU A 47 -4.32 10.18 13.21
CA GLU A 47 -2.93 10.48 12.84
C GLU A 47 -2.27 9.32 12.09
N ILE A 48 -2.56 8.08 12.51
CA ILE A 48 -2.05 6.88 11.81
C ILE A 48 -2.62 6.79 10.40
N ARG A 49 -3.94 7.00 10.23
CA ARG A 49 -4.59 7.02 8.91
C ARG A 49 -4.02 8.10 8.01
N GLU A 50 -3.81 9.29 8.55
CA GLU A 50 -3.24 10.42 7.83
C GLU A 50 -1.81 10.13 7.37
N GLY A 51 -0.96 9.65 8.28
CA GLY A 51 0.44 9.32 7.97
C GLY A 51 0.58 8.22 6.92
N ILE A 52 -0.24 7.17 6.99
CA ILE A 52 -0.26 6.10 5.98
C ILE A 52 -0.84 6.60 4.66
N GLY A 53 -1.87 7.44 4.70
CA GLY A 53 -2.47 8.07 3.52
C GLY A 53 -1.54 9.05 2.81
N ALA A 54 -0.56 9.61 3.52
CA ALA A 54 0.48 10.49 2.98
C ALA A 54 1.70 9.75 2.40
N PHE A 55 1.70 8.40 2.40
CA PHE A 55 2.81 7.61 1.88
C PHE A 55 3.06 7.89 0.39
N ALA A 56 4.22 8.44 0.04
CA ALA A 56 4.61 8.75 -1.34
C ALA A 56 5.70 7.82 -1.91
N GLY A 57 6.08 6.78 -1.18
CA GLY A 57 7.22 5.91 -1.52
C GLY A 57 6.89 4.84 -2.57
N GLN A 58 6.59 5.21 -3.81
CA GLN A 58 6.39 4.22 -4.86
C GLN A 58 7.73 3.81 -5.48
N ARG A 59 8.07 2.51 -5.39
CA ARG A 59 9.14 1.89 -6.19
C ARG A 59 8.70 1.54 -7.62
N MET A 60 7.42 1.78 -7.94
CA MET A 60 6.82 1.60 -9.26
C MET A 60 5.87 2.75 -9.57
N PRO A 61 6.38 3.92 -10.01
CA PRO A 61 5.54 5.02 -10.46
C PRO A 61 4.57 4.59 -11.55
N CYS A 62 3.33 5.09 -11.46
CA CYS A 62 2.28 4.81 -12.43
C CYS A 62 1.85 6.11 -13.11
N GLU A 63 2.02 6.20 -14.42
CA GLU A 63 1.72 7.41 -15.20
C GLU A 63 0.80 7.10 -16.36
N LYS A 64 -0.23 7.93 -16.58
CA LYS A 64 -1.19 7.78 -17.67
C LYS A 64 -0.84 8.71 -18.83
N TYR A 65 -0.67 8.15 -20.02
CA TYR A 65 -0.39 8.84 -21.27
C TYR A 65 -1.49 8.53 -22.29
N GLY A 66 -2.53 9.37 -22.34
CA GLY A 66 -3.72 9.09 -23.16
C GLY A 66 -4.41 7.81 -22.69
N GLU A 67 -4.57 6.83 -23.59
CA GLU A 67 -5.14 5.51 -23.27
C GLU A 67 -4.11 4.51 -22.71
N ILE A 68 -2.84 4.89 -22.62
CA ILE A 68 -1.76 4.02 -22.14
C ILE A 68 -1.50 4.29 -20.65
N LEU A 69 -1.42 3.23 -19.85
CA LEU A 69 -0.97 3.29 -18.47
C LEU A 69 0.44 2.67 -18.39
N ILE A 70 1.42 3.48 -17.97
CA ILE A 70 2.82 3.08 -17.84
C ILE A 70 3.12 2.80 -16.37
N PHE A 71 3.71 1.64 -16.11
CA PHE A 71 4.25 1.23 -14.82
C PHE A 71 5.78 1.21 -14.93
N ASP A 72 6.47 2.10 -14.22
CA ASP A 72 7.93 2.15 -14.21
C ASP A 72 8.49 1.28 -13.07
N ASP A 73 8.66 -0.01 -13.32
CA ASP A 73 9.27 -0.97 -12.36
C ASP A 73 10.70 -1.36 -12.77
N THR A 74 11.48 -0.40 -13.30
CA THR A 74 12.77 -0.68 -13.94
C THR A 74 13.97 -0.77 -13.00
N TYR A 75 13.80 -0.49 -11.70
CA TYR A 75 14.89 -0.43 -10.74
C TYR A 75 15.53 -1.80 -10.43
N ASN A 76 14.73 -2.86 -10.29
CA ASN A 76 15.19 -4.22 -9.97
C ASN A 76 14.22 -5.27 -10.54
N ALA A 77 14.71 -6.46 -10.87
CA ALA A 77 13.94 -7.54 -11.47
C ALA A 77 14.31 -8.92 -10.89
N SER A 78 14.31 -9.06 -9.56
CA SER A 78 14.43 -10.39 -8.93
C SER A 78 13.19 -11.24 -9.21
N PRO A 79 13.27 -12.58 -9.13
CA PRO A 79 12.10 -13.45 -9.31
C PRO A 79 10.90 -13.09 -8.42
N GLU A 80 11.14 -12.74 -7.16
CA GLU A 80 10.09 -12.30 -6.23
C GLU A 80 9.49 -10.95 -6.63
N SER A 81 10.32 -10.01 -7.08
CA SER A 81 9.86 -8.70 -7.55
C SER A 81 8.94 -8.86 -8.75
N MET A 82 9.40 -9.59 -9.78
CA MET A 82 8.63 -9.83 -11.01
C MET A 82 7.28 -10.50 -10.75
N LYS A 83 7.23 -11.47 -9.81
CA LYS A 83 5.96 -12.09 -9.40
C LYS A 83 5.00 -11.05 -8.82
N SER A 84 5.50 -10.17 -7.95
CA SER A 84 4.70 -9.09 -7.35
C SER A 84 4.20 -8.11 -8.40
N SER A 85 5.02 -7.76 -9.40
CA SER A 85 4.64 -6.87 -10.51
C SER A 85 3.52 -7.47 -11.36
N LEU A 86 3.57 -8.78 -11.63
CA LEU A 86 2.49 -9.51 -12.32
C LEU A 86 1.19 -9.54 -11.49
N GLU A 87 1.28 -9.71 -10.17
CA GLU A 87 0.12 -9.65 -9.28
C GLU A 87 -0.52 -8.25 -9.31
N VAL A 88 0.28 -7.18 -9.29
CA VAL A 88 -0.23 -5.81 -9.45
C VAL A 88 -0.91 -5.63 -10.79
N LEU A 89 -0.27 -6.06 -11.89
CA LEU A 89 -0.85 -5.95 -13.24
C LEU A 89 -2.19 -6.69 -13.34
N SER A 90 -2.33 -7.85 -12.69
CA SER A 90 -3.58 -8.62 -12.67
C SER A 90 -4.75 -7.91 -11.98
N CYS A 91 -4.45 -6.90 -11.14
CA CYS A 91 -5.46 -6.10 -10.44
C CYS A 91 -5.83 -4.81 -11.21
N VAL A 92 -5.15 -4.51 -12.32
CA VAL A 92 -5.47 -3.34 -13.17
C VAL A 92 -6.70 -3.69 -14.01
N PRO A 93 -7.76 -2.88 -14.01
CA PRO A 93 -8.90 -3.08 -14.91
C PRO A 93 -8.40 -3.00 -16.36
N MET A 94 -8.60 -4.06 -17.14
CA MET A 94 -8.41 -3.99 -18.58
C MET A 94 -9.51 -3.10 -19.18
N PRO A 95 -9.20 -2.28 -20.19
CA PRO A 95 -10.22 -1.58 -20.96
C PRO A 95 -11.20 -2.55 -21.63
#